data_AF-A0A9D0Z3P1-F1
#
_entry.id   AF-A0A9D0Z3P1-F1
#
_cell.length_a   1.000
_cell.length_b   1.000
_cell.length_c   1.000
_cell.angle_alpha   90.00
_cell.angle_beta   90.00
_cell.angle_gamma   90.00
#
_symmetry.space_group_name_H-M   'P 1'
#
loop_
_entity.id
_entity.type
_entity.pdbx_description
1 polymer ?
#
loop_
_entity_poly.entity_id
_entity_poly.type
_entity_poly.pdbx_seq_one_letter_code
_entity_poly.pdbx_strand_id
1 'polypeptide(L)'
;MTVYLDVVLLLNFLVDFLLLLGTNRLMGHPLEPGKCALGALLGSVYAGACMFPRLRFLGSWLWRLVSLWAMGCIAYGLNQSALRRSLVFAFLSFALGGLMLCLGGGGFFTVGAAAAGLCLLCMVCFGGKLGSQTLVPVELTYGDRMLHLTALLDTGNTLKDPLTGRPVLVVNAQAAEKLTGLTREQLRRPVESMGTIPGLRLIPYEAVGQSGGMLLGLRLGQVRIGKWTGSGLVAFAPEGLSGRDGYQALTGGMV
;
A
#
# COMPACT_ATOMS: atom_id res chain seq x y z
N MET A 1 24.84 37.03 -2.69
CA MET A 1 24.10 36.16 -3.63
C MET A 1 22.64 36.58 -3.58
N THR A 2 22.08 37.08 -4.68
CA THR A 2 20.64 37.36 -4.78
C THR A 2 19.91 36.05 -5.02
N VAL A 3 19.13 35.61 -4.04
CA VAL A 3 18.29 34.41 -4.16
C VAL A 3 16.87 34.86 -4.49
N TYR A 4 16.37 34.42 -5.64
CA TYR A 4 15.04 34.78 -6.12
C TYR A 4 14.00 33.83 -5.52
N LEU A 5 13.01 34.40 -4.84
CA LEU A 5 12.00 33.65 -4.07
C LEU A 5 11.16 32.74 -4.97
N ASP A 6 10.76 33.23 -6.13
CA ASP A 6 10.05 32.49 -7.18
C ASP A 6 10.81 31.23 -7.63
N VAL A 7 12.13 31.34 -7.86
CA VAL A 7 12.98 30.20 -8.23
C VAL A 7 13.06 29.18 -7.10
N VAL A 8 13.18 29.63 -5.85
CA VAL A 8 13.18 28.74 -4.67
C VAL A 8 11.85 28.01 -4.53
N LEU A 9 10.73 28.72 -4.66
CA LEU A 9 9.41 28.12 -4.57
C LEU A 9 9.19 27.08 -5.68
N LEU A 10 9.51 27.41 -6.92
CA LEU A 10 9.31 26.54 -8.07
C LEU A 10 10.20 25.29 -8.01
N LEU A 11 11.48 25.46 -7.65
CA LEU A 11 12.42 24.34 -7.55
C LEU A 11 12.04 23.38 -6.43
N ASN A 12 11.72 23.89 -5.24
CA ASN A 12 11.31 23.04 -4.12
C ASN A 12 9.99 22.33 -4.44
N PHE A 13 9.02 23.02 -5.05
CA PHE A 13 7.79 22.38 -5.50
C PHE A 13 8.08 21.21 -6.45
N LEU A 14 8.93 21.41 -7.47
CA LEU A 14 9.25 20.36 -8.44
C LEU A 14 9.97 19.17 -7.80
N VAL A 15 10.97 19.45 -6.95
CA VAL A 15 11.76 18.42 -6.27
C VAL A 15 10.89 17.63 -5.31
N ASP A 16 10.15 18.30 -4.43
CA ASP A 16 9.27 17.66 -3.45
C ASP A 16 8.17 16.84 -4.15
N PHE A 17 7.60 17.37 -5.23
CA PHE A 17 6.63 16.66 -6.06
C PHE A 17 7.21 15.38 -6.65
N LEU A 18 8.43 15.46 -7.21
CA LEU A 18 9.12 14.32 -7.80
C LEU A 18 9.50 13.26 -6.75
N LEU A 19 9.93 13.67 -5.56
CA LEU A 19 10.25 12.75 -4.47
C LEU A 19 9.00 12.07 -3.90
N LEU A 20 7.89 12.81 -3.74
CA LEU A 20 6.61 12.26 -3.28
C LEU A 20 6.05 11.26 -4.30
N LEU A 21 6.08 11.61 -5.60
CA LEU A 21 5.63 10.72 -6.67
C LEU A 21 6.54 9.49 -6.80
N GLY A 22 7.86 9.69 -6.73
CA GLY A 22 8.86 8.65 -6.76
C GLY A 22 8.71 7.66 -5.61
N THR A 23 8.34 8.13 -4.43
CA THR A 23 8.07 7.29 -3.26
C THR A 23 6.87 6.35 -3.48
N ASN A 24 5.74 6.86 -4.01
CA ASN A 24 4.59 6.01 -4.36
C ASN A 24 4.97 4.95 -5.39
N ARG A 25 5.73 5.35 -6.43
CA ARG A 25 6.21 4.43 -7.47
C ARG A 25 7.16 3.37 -6.92
N LEU A 26 8.07 3.74 -6.03
CA LEU A 26 9.03 2.83 -5.39
C LEU A 26 8.34 1.82 -4.48
N MET A 27 7.26 2.24 -3.81
CA MET A 27 6.44 1.41 -2.92
C MET A 27 5.34 0.62 -3.65
N GLY A 28 5.20 0.77 -4.97
CA GLY A 28 4.17 0.09 -5.75
C GLY A 28 2.73 0.57 -5.48
N HIS A 29 2.56 1.75 -4.89
CA HIS A 29 1.25 2.35 -4.66
C HIS A 29 0.78 3.16 -5.89
N PRO A 30 -0.55 3.32 -6.09
CA PRO A 30 -1.07 4.12 -7.18
C PRO A 30 -0.57 5.57 -7.11
N LEU A 31 -0.31 6.15 -8.27
CA LEU A 31 0.13 7.54 -8.39
C LEU A 31 -1.08 8.45 -8.18
N GLU A 32 -1.10 9.18 -7.06
CA GLU A 32 -2.12 10.20 -6.76
C GLU A 32 -1.51 11.60 -6.88
N PRO A 33 -1.24 12.10 -8.11
CA PRO A 33 -0.48 13.34 -8.32
C PRO A 33 -1.13 14.56 -7.67
N GLY A 34 -2.47 14.61 -7.56
CA GLY A 34 -3.15 15.71 -6.88
C GLY A 34 -2.75 15.86 -5.42
N LYS A 35 -2.74 14.77 -4.65
CA LYS A 35 -2.33 14.79 -3.24
C LYS A 35 -0.84 15.06 -3.08
N CYS A 36 -0.01 14.48 -3.96
CA CYS A 36 1.43 14.78 -3.99
C CYS A 36 1.70 16.25 -4.30
N ALA A 37 0.95 16.88 -5.20
CA ALA A 37 1.07 18.29 -5.50
C ALA A 37 0.72 19.17 -4.29
N LEU A 38 -0.34 18.84 -3.56
CA LEU A 38 -0.69 19.54 -2.31
C LEU A 38 0.42 19.42 -1.26
N GLY A 39 1.00 18.22 -1.09
CA GLY A 39 2.17 18.01 -0.22
C GLY A 39 3.38 18.84 -0.66
N ALA A 40 3.70 18.84 -1.96
CA ALA A 40 4.80 19.62 -2.52
C ALA A 40 4.59 21.14 -2.42
N LEU A 41 3.35 21.62 -2.52
CA LEU A 41 3.01 23.03 -2.27
C LEU A 41 3.35 23.42 -0.82
N LEU A 42 3.05 22.56 0.15
CA LEU A 42 3.41 22.81 1.54
C LEU A 42 4.94 22.88 1.72
N GLY A 43 5.70 21.97 1.10
CA GLY A 43 7.17 22.00 1.12
C GLY A 43 7.75 23.26 0.49
N SER A 44 7.22 23.67 -0.67
CA SER A 44 7.57 24.91 -1.36
C SER A 44 7.32 26.15 -0.51
N VAL A 45 6.10 26.30 0.05
CA VAL A 45 5.75 27.42 0.93
C VAL A 45 6.63 27.44 2.18
N TYR A 46 6.92 26.27 2.76
CA TYR A 46 7.82 26.14 3.91
C TYR A 46 9.26 26.59 3.56
N ALA A 47 9.79 26.21 2.40
CA ALA A 47 11.11 26.63 1.94
C ALA A 47 11.18 28.15 1.73
N GLY A 48 10.15 28.75 1.11
CA GLY A 48 10.03 30.20 0.96
C GLY A 48 9.93 30.92 2.31
N ALA A 49 9.15 30.37 3.25
CA ALA A 49 9.00 30.92 4.61
C ALA A 49 10.35 30.98 5.36
N CYS A 50 11.21 29.97 5.20
CA CYS A 50 12.54 29.93 5.82
C CYS A 50 13.47 31.06 5.36
N MET A 51 13.21 31.71 4.22
CA MET A 51 14.01 32.83 3.72
C MET A 51 13.77 34.13 4.49
N PHE A 52 12.63 34.25 5.18
CA PHE A 52 12.31 35.46 5.94
C PHE A 52 13.08 35.47 7.29
N PRO A 53 13.80 36.55 7.63
CA PRO A 53 14.60 36.62 8.85
C PRO A 53 13.82 36.31 10.15
N ARG A 54 12.55 36.73 10.22
CA ARG A 54 11.64 36.48 11.36
C ARG A 54 11.22 35.01 11.49
N LEU A 55 11.25 34.26 10.40
CA LEU A 55 10.83 32.86 10.31
C LEU A 55 12.02 31.90 10.20
N ARG A 56 13.24 32.38 10.41
CA ARG A 56 14.46 31.58 10.30
C ARG A 56 14.49 30.39 11.26
N PHE A 57 13.72 30.43 12.36
CA PHE A 57 13.55 29.30 13.27
C PHE A 57 12.94 28.08 12.59
N LEU A 58 12.13 28.25 11.53
CA LEU A 58 11.60 27.15 10.71
C LEU A 58 12.73 26.34 10.07
N GLY A 59 13.91 26.91 9.87
CA GLY A 59 15.06 26.20 9.32
C GLY A 59 15.71 25.19 10.26
N SER A 60 15.29 25.11 11.53
CA SER A 60 15.85 24.16 12.50
C SER A 60 15.51 22.71 12.14
N TRP A 61 16.30 21.77 12.65
CA TRP A 61 16.15 20.34 12.35
C TRP A 61 14.76 19.80 12.75
N LEU A 62 14.18 20.32 13.84
CA LEU A 62 12.86 19.92 14.31
C LEU A 62 11.76 20.30 13.33
N TRP A 63 11.74 21.57 12.89
CA TRP A 63 10.73 22.07 11.96
C TRP A 63 10.84 21.46 10.57
N ARG A 64 12.04 21.03 10.16
CA ARG A 64 12.25 20.24 8.94
C ARG A 64 11.61 18.85 9.03
N LEU A 65 11.72 18.17 10.17
CA LEU A 65 11.06 16.89 10.37
C LEU A 65 9.53 17.05 10.41
N VAL A 66 9.05 18.10 11.04
CA VAL A 66 7.61 18.43 11.08
C VAL A 66 7.07 18.72 9.68
N SER A 67 7.79 19.48 8.85
CA SER A 67 7.35 19.76 7.48
C SER A 67 7.33 18.50 6.63
N LEU A 68 8.37 17.67 6.67
CA LEU A 68 8.40 16.38 5.95
C LEU A 68 7.26 15.46 6.38
N TRP A 69 6.97 15.39 7.68
CA TRP A 69 5.86 14.61 8.21
C TRP A 69 4.50 15.15 7.72
N ALA A 70 4.29 16.48 7.78
CA ALA A 70 3.07 17.11 7.29
C ALA A 70 2.85 16.88 5.78
N MET A 71 3.90 17.01 4.97
CA MET A 71 3.86 16.69 3.53
C MET A 71 3.48 15.22 3.29
N GLY A 72 4.07 14.31 4.06
CA GLY A 72 3.74 12.88 4.01
C GLY A 72 2.29 12.59 4.38
N CYS A 73 1.76 13.22 5.43
CA CYS A 73 0.35 13.08 5.83
C CYS A 73 -0.61 13.57 4.74
N ILE A 74 -0.31 14.70 4.09
CA ILE A 74 -1.13 15.23 2.99
C ILE A 74 -1.07 14.30 1.77
N ALA A 75 0.13 13.84 1.40
CA ALA A 75 0.34 13.04 0.21
C ALA A 75 -0.14 11.59 0.36
N TYR A 76 -0.04 10.99 1.55
CA TYR A 76 -0.24 9.55 1.78
C TYR A 76 -1.34 9.19 2.78
N GLY A 77 -1.79 10.13 3.63
CA GLY A 77 -2.74 9.89 4.72
C GLY A 77 -2.06 9.44 6.03
N LEU A 78 -2.84 8.85 6.95
CA LEU A 78 -2.43 8.48 8.31
C LEU A 78 -2.39 6.96 8.59
N ASN A 79 -2.49 6.13 7.56
CA ASN A 79 -2.51 4.66 7.71
C ASN A 79 -1.10 4.08 7.93
N GLN A 80 -0.98 2.81 8.36
CA GLN A 80 0.34 2.16 8.56
C GLN A 80 1.19 2.13 7.28
N SER A 81 0.58 1.94 6.12
CA SER A 81 1.24 2.04 4.81
C SER A 81 1.66 3.48 4.48
N ALA A 82 0.96 4.50 5.01
CA ALA A 82 1.31 5.90 4.85
C ALA A 82 2.53 6.29 5.70
N LEU A 83 2.69 5.71 6.89
CA LEU A 83 3.89 5.90 7.71
C LEU A 83 5.13 5.36 6.99
N ARG A 84 5.05 4.14 6.43
CA ARG A 84 6.15 3.55 5.65
C ARG A 84 6.52 4.40 4.43
N ARG A 85 5.52 4.90 3.69
CA ARG A 85 5.74 5.84 2.57
C ARG A 85 6.39 7.14 3.04
N SER A 86 5.91 7.73 4.14
CA SER A 86 6.48 8.96 4.71
C SER A 86 7.93 8.78 5.14
N LEU A 87 8.28 7.63 5.72
CA LEU A 87 9.67 7.29 6.08
C LEU A 87 10.58 7.19 4.85
N VAL A 88 10.12 6.57 3.77
CA VAL A 88 10.92 6.48 2.54
C VAL A 88 11.03 7.81 1.82
N PHE A 89 9.98 8.62 1.81
CA PHE A 89 10.05 10.00 1.34
C PHE A 89 11.09 10.83 2.14
N ALA A 90 11.07 10.74 3.47
CA ALA A 90 12.04 11.42 4.33
C ALA A 90 13.47 10.94 4.03
N PHE A 91 13.67 9.62 3.90
CA PHE A 91 14.97 9.06 3.52
C PHE A 91 15.46 9.58 2.16
N LEU A 92 14.59 9.62 1.15
CA LEU A 92 14.91 10.13 -0.18
C LEU A 92 15.27 11.62 -0.14
N SER A 93 14.58 12.40 0.69
CA SER A 93 14.86 13.82 0.93
C SER A 93 16.22 14.03 1.60
N PHE A 94 16.54 13.23 2.61
CA PHE A 94 17.86 13.25 3.26
C PHE A 94 18.98 12.82 2.31
N ALA A 95 18.75 11.78 1.50
CA ALA A 95 19.70 11.30 0.50
C ALA A 95 19.98 12.38 -0.56
N LEU A 96 18.95 13.08 -1.04
CA LEU A 96 19.12 14.22 -1.95
C LEU A 96 19.92 15.35 -1.28
N GLY A 97 19.62 15.67 -0.02
CA GLY A 97 20.37 16.66 0.75
C GLY A 97 21.86 16.30 0.92
N GLY A 98 22.15 15.02 1.22
CA GLY A 98 23.51 14.50 1.30
C GLY A 98 24.24 14.53 -0.04
N LEU A 99 23.56 14.14 -1.12
CA LEU A 99 24.11 14.22 -2.48
C LEU A 99 24.45 15.65 -2.88
N MET A 100 23.57 16.62 -2.57
CA MET A 100 23.83 18.04 -2.80
C MET A 100 25.05 18.54 -2.04
N LEU A 101 25.26 18.05 -0.81
CA LEU A 101 26.42 18.40 0.00
C LEU A 101 27.72 17.89 -0.63
N CYS A 102 27.71 16.66 -1.17
CA CYS A 102 28.85 16.08 -1.89
C CYS A 102 29.15 16.79 -3.23
N LEU A 103 28.11 17.27 -3.92
CA LEU A 103 28.26 18.02 -5.17
C LEU A 103 28.70 19.48 -4.94
N GLY A 104 28.87 19.91 -3.68
CA GLY A 104 29.31 21.27 -3.33
C GLY A 104 28.21 22.33 -3.41
N GLY A 105 26.94 21.91 -3.47
CA GLY A 105 25.83 22.78 -3.87
C GLY A 105 25.87 23.08 -5.38
N GLY A 106 24.71 23.33 -5.98
CA GLY A 106 24.64 23.55 -7.41
C GLY A 106 23.43 24.36 -7.85
N GLY A 107 23.42 24.72 -9.13
CA GLY A 107 22.34 25.50 -9.73
C GLY A 107 21.00 24.76 -9.78
N PHE A 108 19.96 25.47 -10.18
CA PHE A 108 18.60 24.94 -10.34
C PHE A 108 18.57 23.57 -11.05
N PHE A 109 19.27 23.46 -12.19
CA PHE A 109 19.31 22.24 -13.00
C PHE A 109 19.99 21.06 -12.30
N THR A 110 21.02 21.30 -11.49
CA THR A 110 21.72 20.20 -10.80
C THR A 110 20.85 19.61 -9.70
N VAL A 111 20.09 20.45 -8.98
CA VAL A 111 19.16 19.97 -7.93
C VAL A 111 18.05 19.12 -8.54
N GLY A 112 17.41 19.60 -9.61
CA GLY A 112 16.38 18.85 -10.32
C GLY A 112 16.89 17.55 -10.91
N ALA A 113 18.04 17.58 -11.59
CA ALA A 113 18.65 16.40 -12.18
C ALA A 113 19.08 15.36 -11.13
N ALA A 114 19.62 15.79 -10.00
CA ALA A 114 19.99 14.91 -8.90
C ALA A 114 18.76 14.26 -8.25
N ALA A 115 17.67 15.00 -8.06
CA ALA A 115 16.41 14.44 -7.55
C ALA A 115 15.86 13.38 -8.50
N ALA A 116 15.81 13.69 -9.80
CA ALA A 116 15.36 12.75 -10.83
C ALA A 116 16.26 11.50 -10.91
N GLY A 117 17.59 11.71 -10.91
CA GLY A 117 18.58 10.65 -10.95
C GLY A 117 18.53 9.75 -9.71
N LEU A 118 18.37 10.33 -8.51
CA LEU A 118 18.20 9.58 -7.27
C LEU A 118 16.93 8.72 -7.31
N CYS A 119 15.80 9.30 -7.72
CA CYS A 119 14.55 8.56 -7.89
C CYS A 119 14.71 7.42 -8.89
N LEU A 120 15.34 7.67 -10.04
CA LEU A 120 15.55 6.67 -11.09
C LEU A 120 16.47 5.54 -10.60
N LEU A 121 17.57 5.88 -9.93
CA LEU A 121 18.49 4.92 -9.33
C LEU A 121 17.78 4.04 -8.30
N CYS A 122 17.01 4.65 -7.39
CA CYS A 122 16.22 3.91 -6.41
C CYS A 122 15.19 3.00 -7.07
N MET A 123 14.53 3.45 -8.14
CA MET A 123 13.60 2.62 -8.90
C MET A 123 14.29 1.45 -9.59
N VAL A 124 15.49 1.62 -10.14
CA VAL A 124 16.23 0.52 -10.79
C VAL A 124 16.76 -0.49 -9.75
N CYS A 125 17.30 0.00 -8.63
CA CYS A 125 17.90 -0.88 -7.62
C CYS A 125 16.85 -1.58 -6.74
N PHE A 126 15.73 -0.91 -6.46
CA PHE A 126 14.74 -1.33 -5.46
C PHE A 126 13.30 -1.41 -5.98
N GLY A 127 13.05 -1.05 -7.24
CA GLY A 127 11.73 -1.17 -7.87
C GLY A 127 11.28 -2.64 -7.85
N GLY A 128 10.20 -2.90 -7.11
CA GLY A 128 9.65 -4.24 -6.90
C GLY A 128 10.14 -4.97 -5.64
N LYS A 129 11.21 -4.52 -4.97
CA LYS A 129 11.71 -5.13 -3.71
C LYS A 129 11.16 -4.47 -2.45
N LEU A 130 10.90 -3.16 -2.47
CA LEU A 130 10.41 -2.41 -1.30
C LEU A 130 8.91 -2.59 -1.06
N GLY A 131 8.15 -2.92 -2.11
CA GLY A 131 6.74 -3.31 -2.06
C GLY A 131 6.56 -4.83 -2.16
N SER A 132 7.46 -5.62 -1.54
CA SER A 132 7.42 -7.08 -1.61
C SER A 132 6.04 -7.60 -1.24
N GLN A 133 5.34 -8.14 -2.24
CA GLN A 133 4.18 -8.98 -2.07
C GLN A 133 4.63 -10.28 -1.37
N THR A 134 4.42 -10.38 -0.07
CA THR A 134 4.81 -11.57 0.68
C THR A 134 3.82 -12.68 0.38
N LEU A 135 4.28 -13.72 -0.32
CA LEU A 135 3.51 -14.92 -0.56
C LEU A 135 3.69 -15.90 0.60
N VAL A 136 2.57 -16.41 1.11
CA VAL A 136 2.52 -17.33 2.26
C VAL A 136 1.84 -18.62 1.82
N PRO A 137 2.43 -19.81 2.10
CA PRO A 137 1.76 -21.08 1.82
C PRO A 137 0.55 -21.25 2.73
N VAL A 138 -0.56 -21.72 2.16
CA VAL A 138 -1.81 -21.98 2.88
C VAL A 138 -2.27 -23.40 2.63
N GLU A 139 -2.64 -24.09 3.69
CA GLU A 139 -3.26 -25.42 3.64
C GLU A 139 -4.67 -25.32 4.24
N LEU A 140 -5.67 -25.71 3.44
CA LEU A 140 -7.07 -25.73 3.83
C LEU A 140 -7.57 -27.17 3.88
N THR A 141 -8.21 -27.54 4.97
CA THR A 141 -8.85 -28.86 5.11
C THR A 141 -10.36 -28.69 5.32
N TYR A 142 -11.14 -29.38 4.48
CA TYR A 142 -12.60 -29.45 4.60
C TYR A 142 -13.08 -30.87 4.31
N GLY A 143 -13.63 -31.54 5.34
CA GLY A 143 -13.92 -32.99 5.27
C GLY A 143 -12.65 -33.77 4.93
N ASP A 144 -12.74 -34.66 3.93
CA ASP A 144 -11.60 -35.45 3.44
C ASP A 144 -10.74 -34.72 2.40
N ARG A 145 -11.08 -33.47 2.06
CA ARG A 145 -10.37 -32.69 1.03
C ARG A 145 -9.31 -31.80 1.69
N MET A 146 -8.09 -31.89 1.18
CA MET A 146 -6.98 -31.02 1.56
C MET A 146 -6.49 -30.25 0.32
N LEU A 147 -6.34 -28.94 0.46
CA LEU A 147 -5.96 -28.06 -0.63
C LEU A 147 -4.77 -27.19 -0.24
N HIS A 148 -3.71 -27.24 -1.05
CA HIS A 148 -2.51 -26.42 -0.88
C HIS A 148 -2.57 -25.24 -1.86
N LEU A 149 -2.45 -24.04 -1.30
CA LEU A 149 -2.59 -22.77 -1.99
C LEU A 149 -1.42 -21.87 -1.65
N THR A 150 -1.25 -20.80 -2.43
CA THR A 150 -0.40 -19.67 -2.06
C THR A 150 -1.28 -18.45 -1.87
N ALA A 151 -1.20 -17.84 -0.70
CA ALA A 151 -1.90 -16.60 -0.38
C ALA A 151 -0.96 -15.41 -0.47
N LEU A 152 -1.44 -14.31 -1.04
CA LEU A 152 -0.78 -13.01 -0.93
C LEU A 152 -1.12 -12.40 0.43
N LEU A 153 -0.09 -12.04 1.19
CA LEU A 153 -0.21 -11.21 2.38
C LEU A 153 -0.54 -9.78 1.95
N ASP A 154 -1.83 -9.48 1.93
CA ASP A 154 -2.34 -8.18 1.57
C ASP A 154 -2.70 -7.39 2.84
N THR A 155 -1.78 -6.54 3.29
CA THR A 155 -2.02 -5.64 4.43
C THR A 155 -3.14 -4.62 4.19
N GLY A 156 -3.57 -4.43 2.93
CA GLY A 156 -4.72 -3.60 2.57
C GLY A 156 -6.06 -4.32 2.72
N ASN A 157 -6.06 -5.65 2.80
CA ASN A 157 -7.29 -6.42 2.99
C ASN A 157 -7.76 -6.32 4.44
N THR A 158 -8.79 -5.51 4.67
CA THR A 158 -9.42 -5.28 5.98
C THR A 158 -10.66 -6.15 6.20
N LEU A 159 -10.93 -7.13 5.32
CA LEU A 159 -12.11 -7.97 5.40
C LEU A 159 -12.13 -8.78 6.71
N LYS A 160 -13.21 -8.63 7.46
CA LYS A 160 -13.42 -9.26 8.76
C LYS A 160 -14.74 -10.01 8.81
N ASP A 161 -14.76 -11.06 9.61
CA ASP A 161 -15.99 -11.77 9.97
C ASP A 161 -16.91 -10.81 10.75
N PRO A 162 -18.13 -10.51 10.26
CA PRO A 162 -19.04 -9.60 10.95
C PRO A 162 -19.46 -10.11 12.34
N LEU A 163 -19.38 -11.42 12.59
CA LEU A 163 -19.78 -12.01 13.87
C LEU A 163 -18.64 -12.05 14.89
N THR A 164 -17.40 -12.31 14.44
CA THR A 164 -16.26 -12.54 15.35
C THR A 164 -15.19 -11.45 15.29
N GLY A 165 -15.25 -10.54 14.31
CA GLY A 165 -14.25 -9.51 14.05
C GLY A 165 -12.89 -10.05 13.58
N ARG A 166 -12.78 -11.36 13.35
CA ARG A 166 -11.53 -12.02 12.95
C ARG A 166 -11.24 -11.80 11.46
N PRO A 167 -9.97 -11.72 11.06
CA PRO A 167 -9.59 -11.62 9.66
C PRO A 167 -10.09 -12.82 8.84
N VAL A 168 -10.45 -12.56 7.58
CA VAL A 168 -10.99 -13.57 6.67
C VAL A 168 -9.99 -13.85 5.55
N LEU A 169 -9.73 -15.13 5.30
CA LEU A 169 -8.94 -15.57 4.15
C LEU A 169 -9.85 -15.57 2.92
N VAL A 170 -9.50 -14.84 1.86
CA VAL A 170 -10.28 -14.81 0.62
C VAL A 170 -9.63 -15.72 -0.40
N VAL A 171 -10.39 -16.62 -1.02
CA VAL A 171 -9.90 -17.65 -1.93
C VAL A 171 -10.61 -17.52 -3.28
N ASN A 172 -9.91 -17.79 -4.38
CA ASN A 172 -10.48 -17.69 -5.72
C ASN A 172 -11.53 -18.79 -5.99
N ALA A 173 -12.38 -18.57 -7.01
CA ALA A 173 -13.45 -19.50 -7.38
C ALA A 173 -12.94 -20.92 -7.71
N GLN A 174 -11.78 -21.04 -8.36
CA GLN A 174 -11.22 -22.35 -8.74
C GLN A 174 -10.81 -23.20 -7.53
N ALA A 175 -10.19 -22.58 -6.52
CA ALA A 175 -9.85 -23.26 -5.28
C ALA A 175 -11.10 -23.52 -4.42
N ALA A 176 -12.08 -22.61 -4.44
CA ALA A 176 -13.37 -22.82 -3.80
C ALA A 176 -14.10 -24.05 -4.37
N GLU A 177 -14.12 -24.21 -5.69
CA GLU A 177 -14.74 -25.34 -6.38
C GLU A 177 -14.04 -26.67 -6.03
N LYS A 178 -12.71 -26.69 -6.00
CA LYS A 178 -11.94 -27.88 -5.56
C LYS A 178 -12.25 -28.25 -4.10
N LEU A 179 -12.33 -27.27 -3.20
CA LEU A 179 -12.52 -27.50 -1.78
C LEU A 179 -13.96 -27.88 -1.44
N THR A 180 -14.94 -27.18 -2.00
CA THR A 180 -16.36 -27.26 -1.59
C THR A 180 -17.28 -27.86 -2.65
N GLY A 181 -16.87 -27.88 -3.92
CA GLY A 181 -17.73 -28.25 -5.05
C GLY A 181 -18.64 -27.12 -5.54
N LEU A 182 -18.59 -25.92 -4.94
CA LEU A 182 -19.39 -24.78 -5.39
C LEU A 182 -18.84 -24.25 -6.72
N THR A 183 -19.73 -24.13 -7.70
CA THR A 183 -19.41 -23.57 -9.01
C THR A 183 -19.30 -22.04 -8.96
N ARG A 184 -18.59 -21.45 -9.93
CA ARG A 184 -18.44 -19.98 -10.04
C ARG A 184 -19.79 -19.25 -10.08
N GLU A 185 -20.80 -19.82 -10.72
CA GLU A 185 -22.13 -19.22 -10.81
C GLU A 185 -22.86 -19.20 -9.45
N GLN A 186 -22.68 -20.23 -8.62
CA GLN A 186 -23.19 -20.23 -7.25
C GLN A 186 -22.49 -19.17 -6.39
N LEU A 187 -21.18 -18.96 -6.58
CA LEU A 187 -20.45 -17.90 -5.89
C LEU A 187 -20.89 -16.50 -6.30
N ARG A 188 -21.35 -16.31 -7.55
CA ARG A 188 -21.90 -15.02 -8.04
C ARG A 188 -23.27 -14.71 -7.42
N ARG A 189 -23.99 -15.73 -6.95
CA ARG A 189 -25.30 -15.60 -6.31
C ARG A 189 -25.24 -16.11 -4.87
N PRO A 190 -24.55 -15.38 -3.97
CA PRO A 190 -24.25 -15.83 -2.62
C PRO A 190 -25.52 -16.03 -1.76
N VAL A 191 -26.56 -15.22 -1.99
CA VAL A 191 -27.83 -15.31 -1.24
C VAL A 191 -28.65 -16.54 -1.65
N GLU A 192 -28.69 -16.85 -2.94
CA GLU A 192 -29.42 -18.03 -3.46
C GLU A 192 -28.71 -19.34 -3.10
N SER A 193 -27.38 -19.31 -3.04
CA SER A 193 -26.56 -20.49 -2.77
C SER A 193 -26.42 -20.79 -1.27
N MET A 194 -27.05 -20.00 -0.40
CA MET A 194 -27.10 -20.24 1.04
C MET A 194 -27.83 -21.56 1.31
N GLY A 195 -27.18 -22.48 2.02
CA GLY A 195 -27.75 -23.81 2.33
C GLY A 195 -27.32 -24.94 1.40
N THR A 196 -26.61 -24.65 0.30
CA THR A 196 -26.00 -25.71 -0.55
C THR A 196 -25.05 -26.59 0.25
N ILE A 197 -24.33 -25.98 1.20
CA ILE A 197 -23.38 -26.64 2.09
C ILE A 197 -23.65 -26.17 3.52
N PRO A 198 -23.65 -27.08 4.51
CA PRO A 198 -23.82 -26.70 5.90
C PRO A 198 -22.67 -25.80 6.37
N GLY A 199 -23.01 -24.74 7.11
CA GLY A 199 -22.03 -23.82 7.71
C GLY A 199 -21.61 -22.65 6.83
N LEU A 200 -22.22 -22.49 5.65
CA LEU A 200 -22.05 -21.28 4.83
C LEU A 200 -22.59 -20.04 5.55
N ARG A 201 -21.89 -18.93 5.37
CA ARG A 201 -22.21 -17.62 5.93
C ARG A 201 -22.05 -16.55 4.87
N LEU A 202 -22.76 -15.47 5.05
CA LEU A 202 -22.65 -14.28 4.22
C LEU A 202 -21.70 -13.27 4.86
N ILE A 203 -20.72 -12.81 4.09
CA ILE A 203 -19.73 -11.83 4.52
C ILE A 203 -19.87 -10.61 3.61
N PRO A 204 -20.24 -9.44 4.15
CA PRO A 204 -20.26 -8.20 3.37
C PRO A 204 -18.83 -7.82 2.98
N TYR A 205 -18.63 -7.41 1.74
CA TYR A 205 -17.36 -6.89 1.25
C TYR A 205 -17.54 -5.60 0.46
N GLU A 206 -16.52 -4.76 0.50
CA GLU A 206 -16.40 -3.58 -0.34
C GLU A 206 -15.20 -3.77 -1.27
N ALA A 207 -15.44 -3.68 -2.57
CA ALA A 207 -14.39 -3.67 -3.58
C ALA A 207 -14.44 -2.35 -4.35
N VAL A 208 -13.28 -1.92 -4.86
CA VAL A 208 -13.18 -0.68 -5.64
C VAL A 208 -14.10 -0.78 -6.86
N GLY A 209 -15.11 0.08 -6.92
CA GLY A 209 -16.10 0.11 -8.00
C GLY A 209 -17.37 -0.73 -7.78
N GLN A 210 -17.51 -1.41 -6.63
CA GLN A 210 -18.73 -2.14 -6.26
C GLN A 210 -19.19 -1.73 -4.86
N SER A 211 -20.41 -1.21 -4.75
CA SER A 211 -21.04 -0.85 -3.47
C SER A 211 -21.91 -2.02 -2.98
N GLY A 212 -21.63 -2.53 -1.78
CA GLY A 212 -22.50 -3.50 -1.10
C GLY A 212 -22.43 -4.95 -1.62
N GLY A 213 -21.23 -5.46 -1.91
CA GLY A 213 -21.05 -6.84 -2.33
C GLY A 213 -21.19 -7.85 -1.18
N MET A 214 -21.54 -9.09 -1.50
CA MET A 214 -21.61 -10.20 -0.53
C MET A 214 -20.75 -11.37 -1.00
N LEU A 215 -19.99 -11.98 -0.09
CA LEU A 215 -19.25 -13.22 -0.33
C LEU A 215 -19.84 -14.36 0.49
N LEU A 216 -19.74 -15.58 -0.06
CA LEU A 216 -19.93 -16.79 0.71
C LEU A 216 -18.67 -17.10 1.50
N GLY A 217 -18.83 -17.36 2.79
CA GLY A 217 -17.77 -17.78 3.67
C GLY A 217 -18.08 -19.10 4.36
N LEU A 218 -17.05 -19.90 4.61
CA LEU A 218 -17.14 -21.16 5.32
C LEU A 218 -16.09 -21.20 6.44
N ARG A 219 -16.52 -21.58 7.64
CA ARG A 219 -15.60 -21.75 8.76
C ARG A 219 -14.96 -23.13 8.66
N LEU A 220 -13.64 -23.16 8.50
CA LEU A 220 -12.86 -24.39 8.48
C LEU A 220 -12.25 -24.64 9.86
N GLY A 221 -12.26 -25.91 10.29
CA GLY A 221 -11.68 -26.32 11.56
C GLY A 221 -10.16 -26.26 11.57
N GLN A 222 -9.54 -26.58 10.43
CA GLN A 222 -8.09 -26.64 10.28
C GLN A 222 -7.65 -25.83 9.05
N VAL A 223 -7.06 -24.68 9.34
CA VAL A 223 -6.46 -23.74 8.39
C VAL A 223 -5.03 -23.52 8.85
N ARG A 224 -4.06 -23.74 7.96
CA ARG A 224 -2.66 -23.42 8.22
C ARG A 224 -2.22 -22.33 7.25
N ILE A 225 -1.75 -21.21 7.77
CA ILE A 225 -1.25 -20.07 7.00
C ILE A 225 0.17 -19.80 7.47
N GLY A 226 1.16 -20.17 6.65
CA GLY A 226 2.57 -20.07 7.04
C GLY A 226 2.86 -20.92 8.29
N LYS A 227 3.16 -20.25 9.41
CA LYS A 227 3.44 -20.90 10.70
C LYS A 227 2.20 -21.01 11.59
N TRP A 228 1.21 -20.16 11.36
CA TRP A 228 -0.03 -20.19 12.13
C TRP A 228 -0.92 -21.37 11.71
N THR A 229 -1.51 -22.05 12.69
CA THR A 229 -2.50 -23.13 12.48
C THR A 229 -3.67 -22.92 13.43
N GLY A 230 -4.90 -23.03 12.92
CA GLY A 230 -6.10 -22.93 13.73
C GLY A 230 -7.39 -22.98 12.92
N SER A 231 -8.53 -22.71 13.56
CA SER A 231 -9.80 -22.54 12.86
C SER A 231 -9.88 -21.15 12.25
N GLY A 232 -10.24 -21.05 10.97
CA GLY A 232 -10.32 -19.78 10.24
C GLY A 232 -11.58 -19.67 9.39
N LEU A 233 -12.01 -18.44 9.10
CA LEU A 233 -13.08 -18.17 8.15
C LEU A 233 -12.49 -17.95 6.76
N VAL A 234 -13.00 -18.70 5.79
CA VAL A 234 -12.56 -18.64 4.40
C VAL A 234 -13.71 -18.09 3.55
N ALA A 235 -13.53 -16.94 2.91
CA ALA A 235 -14.45 -16.38 1.94
C ALA A 235 -14.09 -16.81 0.51
N PHE A 236 -15.09 -17.00 -0.33
CA PHE A 236 -14.93 -17.44 -1.71
C PHE A 236 -15.29 -16.30 -2.66
N ALA A 237 -14.30 -15.81 -3.41
CA ALA A 237 -14.48 -14.76 -4.39
C ALA A 237 -14.94 -15.33 -5.75
N PRO A 238 -16.05 -14.82 -6.34
CA PRO A 238 -16.55 -15.29 -7.63
C PRO A 238 -15.70 -14.82 -8.81
N GLU A 239 -15.05 -13.67 -8.69
CA GLU A 239 -14.14 -13.12 -9.68
C GLU A 239 -12.69 -13.53 -9.36
N GLY A 240 -11.87 -13.70 -10.40
CA GLY A 240 -10.50 -14.18 -10.25
C GLY A 240 -9.64 -13.19 -9.45
N LEU A 241 -9.15 -13.61 -8.30
CA LEU A 241 -8.14 -12.88 -7.51
C LEU A 241 -6.75 -12.87 -8.17
N SER A 242 -6.60 -13.53 -9.33
CA SER A 242 -5.33 -13.77 -10.01
C SER A 242 -4.70 -12.46 -10.51
N GLY A 243 -3.86 -11.87 -9.68
CA GLY A 243 -2.80 -10.95 -10.12
C GLY A 243 -1.71 -11.72 -10.87
N ARG A 244 -0.83 -10.99 -11.55
CA ARG A 244 0.29 -11.50 -12.38
C ARG A 244 1.22 -12.52 -11.68
N ASP A 245 1.13 -12.65 -10.36
CA ASP A 245 2.09 -13.37 -9.50
C ASP A 245 1.59 -14.76 -9.03
N GLY A 246 0.50 -15.30 -9.59
CA GLY A 246 0.12 -16.71 -9.42
C GLY A 246 -0.46 -17.12 -8.06
N TYR A 247 -0.78 -16.16 -7.19
CA TYR A 247 -1.47 -16.43 -5.92
C TYR A 247 -2.95 -16.78 -6.14
N GLN A 248 -3.49 -17.59 -5.23
CA GLN A 248 -4.84 -18.14 -5.29
C GLN A 248 -5.73 -17.66 -4.13
N ALA A 249 -5.13 -17.00 -3.15
CA ALA A 249 -5.80 -16.48 -1.97
C ALA A 249 -5.22 -15.13 -1.51
N LEU A 250 -5.97 -14.38 -0.71
CA LEU A 250 -5.57 -13.13 -0.05
C LEU A 250 -5.76 -13.28 1.46
N THR A 251 -4.74 -12.91 2.25
CA THR A 251 -4.81 -12.89 3.72
C THR A 251 -4.48 -11.50 4.25
N GLY A 252 -5.33 -10.99 5.16
CA GLY A 252 -5.20 -9.65 5.78
C GLY A 252 -4.26 -9.59 6.99
N GLY A 253 -3.32 -10.54 7.14
CA GLY A 253 -2.38 -10.55 8.27
C GLY A 253 -2.44 -11.75 9.21
N MET A 254 -3.15 -12.82 8.87
CA MET A 254 -2.96 -14.11 9.55
C MET A 254 -1.68 -14.75 9.00
N VAL A 255 -0.56 -14.71 9.75
CA VAL A 255 0.72 -15.36 9.38
C VAL A 255 1.38 -15.94 10.62
#